data_AF-A0A7S2J1H1-F1
#
_entry.id   AF-A0A7S2J1H1-F1
#
_cell.length_a   1.000
_cell.length_b   1.000
_cell.length_c   1.000
_cell.angle_alpha   90.00
_cell.angle_beta   90.00
_cell.angle_gamma   90.00
#
_symmetry.space_group_name_H-M   'P 1'
#
loop_
_entity.id
_entity.type
_entity.pdbx_description
1 polymer ?
#
loop_
_entity_poly.entity_id
_entity_poly.type
_entity_poly.pdbx_seq_one_letter_code
_entity_poly.pdbx_strand_id
1 'polypeptide(L)'
;QPVSYLTPLTGITPELLAARGVALEEALAALRAVLPCDAVLVGHSVHCDIRWLGFQRGVDFADTVDIAGLWRVWNTRYHSWSMFGQEHLAKVLLGEDLQGGAHNAACDATKAMKLFRLHRELDAQGGDALAKAKQALLYVPVGPSFARRYPTFEGVCMGNKKTCRCG
;
A
#
# COMPACT_ATOMS: atom_id res chain seq x y z
N GLN A 1 -18.63 5.60 -16.34
CA GLN A 1 -18.48 4.47 -15.38
C GLN A 1 -17.15 3.78 -15.67
N PRO A 2 -16.47 3.21 -14.65
CA PRO A 2 -15.20 2.52 -14.87
C PRO A 2 -15.38 1.27 -15.74
N VAL A 3 -14.33 0.88 -16.46
CA VAL A 3 -14.31 -0.34 -17.29
C VAL A 3 -14.32 -1.60 -16.43
N SER A 4 -13.71 -1.56 -15.25
CA SER A 4 -13.69 -2.63 -14.25
C SER A 4 -13.71 -2.02 -12.86
N TYR A 5 -14.50 -2.61 -11.95
CA TYR A 5 -14.54 -2.21 -10.54
C TYR A 5 -13.50 -2.95 -9.69
N LEU A 6 -12.89 -4.00 -10.26
CA LEU A 6 -11.97 -4.90 -9.56
C LEU A 6 -12.57 -5.39 -8.22
N THR A 7 -13.87 -5.68 -8.19
CA THR A 7 -14.63 -5.93 -6.96
C THR A 7 -14.00 -6.98 -6.04
N PRO A 8 -13.45 -8.12 -6.51
CA PRO A 8 -12.78 -9.06 -5.61
C PRO A 8 -11.54 -8.49 -4.90
N LEU A 9 -10.94 -7.45 -5.47
CA LEU A 9 -9.80 -6.73 -4.91
C LEU A 9 -10.24 -5.52 -4.08
N THR A 10 -11.20 -4.72 -4.55
CA THR A 10 -11.54 -3.42 -3.95
C THR A 10 -12.76 -3.46 -3.03
N GLY A 11 -13.62 -4.47 -3.19
CA GLY A 11 -14.93 -4.54 -2.55
C GLY A 11 -15.96 -3.57 -3.11
N ILE A 12 -15.59 -2.77 -4.12
CA ILE A 12 -16.48 -1.77 -4.72
C ILE A 12 -17.36 -2.45 -5.76
N THR A 13 -18.68 -2.23 -5.68
CA THR A 13 -19.65 -2.66 -6.69
C THR A 13 -20.31 -1.44 -7.37
N PRO A 14 -20.89 -1.59 -8.57
CA PRO A 14 -21.65 -0.52 -9.21
C PRO A 14 -22.79 0.01 -8.33
N GLU A 15 -23.48 -0.88 -7.61
CA GLU A 15 -24.62 -0.54 -6.74
C GLU A 15 -24.15 0.24 -5.51
N LEU A 16 -23.03 -0.17 -4.90
CA LEU A 16 -22.42 0.56 -3.79
C LEU A 16 -21.98 1.96 -4.24
N LEU A 17 -21.35 2.07 -5.41
CA LEU A 17 -20.92 3.35 -5.95
C LEU A 17 -22.12 4.24 -6.30
N ALA A 18 -23.20 3.69 -6.84
CA ALA A 18 -24.42 4.46 -7.12
C ALA A 18 -25.12 4.93 -5.84
N ALA A 19 -25.10 4.12 -4.77
CA ALA A 19 -25.80 4.43 -3.52
C ALA A 19 -25.00 5.31 -2.54
N ARG A 20 -23.66 5.30 -2.62
CA ARG A 20 -22.74 5.92 -1.65
C ARG A 20 -21.60 6.73 -2.26
N GLY A 21 -21.45 6.70 -3.58
CA GLY A 21 -20.40 7.46 -4.25
C GLY A 21 -20.57 8.96 -4.05
N VAL A 22 -19.44 9.65 -3.98
CA VAL A 22 -19.34 11.11 -3.95
C VAL A 22 -18.58 11.57 -5.17
N ALA A 23 -18.80 12.82 -5.61
CA ALA A 23 -18.00 13.40 -6.67
C ALA A 23 -16.54 13.51 -6.22
N LEU A 24 -15.60 13.33 -7.14
CA LEU A 24 -14.16 13.36 -6.83
C LEU A 24 -13.77 14.71 -6.22
N GLU A 25 -14.30 15.80 -6.77
CA GLU A 25 -14.04 17.17 -6.34
C GLU A 25 -14.51 17.39 -4.90
N GLU A 26 -15.68 16.86 -4.55
CA GLU A 26 -16.23 16.92 -3.18
C GLU A 26 -15.36 16.13 -2.21
N ALA A 27 -14.93 14.91 -2.58
CA ALA A 27 -14.05 14.10 -1.77
C ALA A 27 -12.69 14.77 -1.54
N LEU A 28 -12.10 15.37 -2.59
CA LEU A 28 -10.83 16.10 -2.50
C LEU A 28 -10.98 17.37 -1.65
N ALA A 29 -12.08 18.09 -1.76
CA ALA A 29 -12.34 19.27 -0.94
C ALA A 29 -12.46 18.89 0.55
N ALA A 30 -13.20 17.82 0.85
CA ALA A 30 -13.33 17.30 2.21
C ALA A 30 -11.98 16.85 2.78
N LEU A 31 -11.16 16.16 1.98
CA LEU A 31 -9.83 15.72 2.41
C LEU A 31 -8.89 16.89 2.66
N ARG A 32 -8.85 17.89 1.77
CA ARG A 32 -8.01 19.10 1.95
C ARG A 32 -8.43 19.93 3.16
N ALA A 33 -9.73 19.93 3.51
CA ALA A 33 -10.21 20.65 4.68
C ALA A 33 -9.70 20.08 6.01
N VAL A 34 -9.32 18.80 6.03
CA VAL A 34 -8.85 18.12 7.25
C VAL A 34 -7.37 17.78 7.24
N LEU A 35 -6.70 17.83 6.08
CA LEU A 35 -5.28 17.52 5.94
C LEU A 35 -4.42 18.75 6.24
N PRO A 36 -3.59 18.73 7.29
CA PRO A 36 -2.66 19.83 7.55
C PRO A 36 -1.58 19.90 6.47
N CYS A 37 -1.24 21.12 6.03
CA CYS A 37 -0.18 21.34 5.03
C CYS A 37 1.21 20.94 5.53
N ASP A 38 1.41 20.86 6.85
CA ASP A 38 2.63 20.40 7.51
C ASP A 38 2.61 18.89 7.81
N ALA A 39 1.58 18.16 7.37
CA ALA A 39 1.46 16.73 7.63
C ALA A 39 2.51 15.91 6.88
N VAL A 40 2.93 14.81 7.53
CA VAL A 40 3.70 13.74 6.89
C VAL A 40 2.78 12.57 6.58
N LEU A 41 2.58 12.27 5.30
CA LEU A 41 1.69 11.20 4.85
C LEU A 41 2.41 9.84 4.95
N VAL A 42 1.81 8.90 5.67
CA VAL A 42 2.34 7.55 5.85
C VAL A 42 1.45 6.55 5.11
N GLY A 43 2.04 5.72 4.25
CA GLY A 43 1.28 4.72 3.48
C GLY A 43 2.19 3.71 2.80
N HIS A 44 1.62 2.62 2.29
CA HIS A 44 2.36 1.63 1.50
C HIS A 44 2.25 1.98 0.02
N SER A 45 3.38 2.25 -0.62
CA SER A 45 3.44 2.78 -1.99
C SER A 45 2.67 4.11 -2.15
N VAL A 46 2.71 4.95 -1.10
CA VAL A 46 1.90 6.19 -0.95
C VAL A 46 2.03 7.19 -2.11
N HIS A 47 3.12 7.13 -2.88
CA HIS A 47 3.32 7.93 -4.08
C HIS A 47 2.27 7.67 -5.17
N CYS A 48 1.70 6.46 -5.24
CA CYS A 48 0.59 6.14 -6.13
C CYS A 48 -0.66 6.92 -5.74
N ASP A 49 -1.01 6.93 -4.46
CA ASP A 49 -2.18 7.63 -3.93
C ASP A 49 -2.05 9.15 -4.15
N ILE A 50 -0.89 9.72 -3.84
CA ILE A 50 -0.61 11.16 -4.06
C ILE A 50 -0.79 11.54 -5.52
N ARG A 51 -0.31 10.70 -6.44
CA ARG A 51 -0.49 10.93 -7.88
C ARG A 51 -1.96 10.89 -8.27
N TRP A 52 -2.73 9.92 -7.76
CA TRP A 52 -4.16 9.81 -8.06
C TRP A 52 -4.99 10.96 -7.48
N LEU A 53 -4.61 11.46 -6.30
CA LEU A 53 -5.25 12.60 -5.66
C LEU A 53 -4.82 13.95 -6.25
N GLY A 54 -3.76 13.98 -7.05
CA GLY A 54 -3.18 15.21 -7.61
C GLY A 54 -2.57 16.13 -6.55
N PHE A 55 -2.11 15.56 -5.42
CA PHE A 55 -1.52 16.31 -4.33
C PHE A 55 -0.06 16.67 -4.60
N GLN A 56 0.37 17.83 -4.10
CA GLN A 56 1.70 18.37 -4.26
C GLN A 56 2.38 18.55 -2.91
N ARG A 57 3.59 17.98 -2.80
CA ARG A 57 4.46 18.17 -1.64
C ARG A 57 4.83 19.65 -1.50
N GLY A 58 4.77 20.18 -0.28
CA GLY A 58 4.97 21.59 0.04
C GLY A 58 3.74 22.47 -0.16
N VAL A 59 2.65 21.92 -0.70
CA VAL A 59 1.37 22.63 -0.88
C VAL A 59 0.27 21.93 -0.09
N ASP A 60 -0.01 20.66 -0.41
CA ASP A 60 -1.06 19.88 0.24
C ASP A 60 -0.54 19.13 1.49
N PHE A 61 0.77 18.84 1.58
CA PHE A 61 1.41 18.12 2.69
C PHE A 61 2.94 18.40 2.73
N ALA A 62 3.62 18.16 3.85
CA ALA A 62 5.05 18.46 3.99
C ALA A 62 5.97 17.37 3.44
N ASP A 63 5.71 16.10 3.78
CA ASP A 63 6.53 14.97 3.36
C ASP A 63 5.75 13.64 3.38
N THR A 64 6.41 12.56 3.00
CA THR A 64 5.86 11.21 2.96
C THR A 64 6.80 10.21 3.60
N VAL A 65 6.23 9.18 4.22
CA VAL A 65 6.94 7.96 4.60
C VAL A 65 6.31 6.78 3.87
N ASP A 66 7.06 6.23 2.91
CA ASP A 66 6.65 5.01 2.21
C ASP A 66 7.05 3.77 3.02
N ILE A 67 6.05 3.00 3.48
CA ILE A 67 6.23 1.77 4.25
C ILE A 67 7.02 0.72 3.44
N ALA A 68 6.80 0.65 2.12
CA ALA A 68 7.48 -0.31 1.28
C ALA A 68 9.00 -0.04 1.26
N GLY A 69 9.39 1.23 1.09
CA GLY A 69 10.78 1.67 1.17
C GLY A 69 11.37 1.58 2.58
N LEU A 70 10.59 1.88 3.62
CA LEU A 70 11.03 1.84 5.01
C LEU A 70 11.45 0.42 5.44
N TRP A 71 10.67 -0.58 5.04
CA TRP A 71 10.88 -1.99 5.38
C TRP A 71 11.67 -2.79 4.34
N ARG A 72 12.22 -2.15 3.30
CA ARG A 72 13.03 -2.84 2.30
C ARG A 72 14.27 -3.48 2.92
N VAL A 73 14.71 -4.59 2.32
CA VAL A 73 15.84 -5.39 2.81
C VAL A 73 16.82 -5.65 1.69
N TRP A 74 18.12 -5.45 1.95
CA TRP A 74 19.13 -5.80 0.98
C TRP A 74 19.23 -7.32 0.90
N ASN A 75 18.91 -7.88 -0.26
CA ASN A 75 18.95 -9.31 -0.49
C ASN A 75 20.28 -9.68 -1.12
N THR A 76 21.16 -10.28 -0.32
CA THR A 76 22.52 -10.67 -0.74
C THR A 76 22.50 -11.73 -1.84
N ARG A 77 21.48 -12.59 -1.91
CA ARG A 77 21.35 -13.61 -2.96
C ARG A 77 21.13 -13.00 -4.35
N TYR A 78 20.40 -11.89 -4.42
CA TYR A 78 20.04 -11.23 -5.68
C TYR A 78 20.74 -9.89 -5.88
N HIS A 79 21.64 -9.51 -4.98
CA HIS A 79 22.34 -8.21 -4.97
C HIS A 79 21.41 -7.02 -5.25
N SER A 80 20.23 -7.01 -4.62
CA SER A 80 19.21 -6.00 -4.86
C SER A 80 18.29 -5.79 -3.64
N TRP A 81 17.63 -4.65 -3.59
CA TRP A 81 16.62 -4.37 -2.56
C TRP A 81 15.36 -5.19 -2.81
N SER A 82 15.01 -6.05 -1.86
CA SER A 82 13.70 -6.72 -1.82
C SER A 82 12.68 -5.80 -1.16
N MET A 83 11.57 -5.62 -1.86
CA MET A 83 10.39 -4.87 -1.42
C MET A 83 9.26 -5.87 -1.19
N PHE A 84 8.42 -5.62 -0.19
CA PHE A 84 7.35 -6.53 0.20
C PHE A 84 6.00 -5.83 0.16
N GLY A 85 4.96 -6.58 -0.22
CA GLY A 85 3.58 -6.10 -0.13
C GLY A 85 3.16 -5.90 1.32
N GLN A 86 2.21 -4.99 1.55
CA GLN A 86 1.77 -4.63 2.90
C GLN A 86 1.21 -5.83 3.69
N GLU A 87 0.49 -6.72 3.03
CA GLU A 87 0.01 -7.98 3.59
C GLU A 87 1.13 -8.86 4.13
N HIS A 88 2.23 -8.98 3.37
CA HIS A 88 3.41 -9.74 3.80
C HIS A 88 4.06 -9.10 5.03
N LEU A 89 4.18 -7.77 5.02
CA LEU A 89 4.71 -7.03 6.16
C LEU A 89 3.85 -7.22 7.41
N ALA A 90 2.52 -7.06 7.29
CA ALA A 90 1.59 -7.21 8.40
C ALA A 90 1.62 -8.64 8.97
N LYS A 91 1.63 -9.66 8.10
CA LYS A 91 1.75 -11.06 8.52
C LYS A 91 3.02 -11.33 9.31
N VAL A 92 4.17 -10.95 8.76
CA VAL A 92 5.46 -11.32 9.34
C VAL A 92 5.78 -10.50 10.59
N LEU A 93 5.45 -9.21 10.58
CA LEU A 93 5.91 -8.27 11.61
C LEU A 93 4.86 -8.00 12.69
N LEU A 94 3.57 -8.08 12.35
CA LEU A 94 2.47 -7.83 13.29
C LEU A 94 1.76 -9.12 13.72
N GLY A 95 2.07 -10.25 13.08
CA GLY A 95 1.37 -11.52 13.31
C GLY A 95 -0.09 -11.48 12.86
N GLU A 96 -0.48 -10.51 12.02
CA GLU A 96 -1.84 -10.39 11.52
C GLU A 96 -2.09 -11.43 10.41
N ASP A 97 -3.16 -12.20 10.53
CA ASP A 97 -3.52 -13.14 9.48
C ASP A 97 -3.87 -12.40 8.18
N LEU A 98 -3.48 -13.02 7.07
CA LEU A 98 -3.87 -12.56 5.74
C LEU A 98 -5.38 -12.68 5.62
N GLN A 99 -6.09 -11.56 5.75
CA GLN A 99 -7.51 -11.52 5.48
C GLN A 99 -7.71 -11.82 3.99
N GLY A 100 -8.10 -13.06 3.69
CA GLY A 100 -8.58 -13.40 2.36
C GLY A 100 -9.86 -12.61 2.10
N GLY A 101 -9.84 -11.70 1.15
CA GLY A 101 -11.00 -10.86 0.83
C GLY A 101 -10.62 -9.60 0.07
N ALA A 102 -11.62 -8.76 -0.17
CA ALA A 102 -11.41 -7.43 -0.73
C ALA A 102 -10.65 -6.53 0.25
N HIS A 103 -9.81 -5.65 -0.30
CA HIS A 103 -9.13 -4.61 0.44
C HIS A 103 -10.09 -3.60 1.04
N ASN A 104 -9.67 -3.02 2.16
CA ASN A 104 -10.34 -1.92 2.81
C ASN A 104 -9.31 -0.82 3.09
N ALA A 105 -9.50 0.34 2.47
CA ALA A 105 -8.53 1.43 2.53
C ALA A 105 -8.25 1.92 3.97
N ALA A 106 -9.25 1.94 4.85
CA ALA A 106 -9.07 2.36 6.24
C ALA A 106 -8.28 1.32 7.06
N CYS A 107 -8.58 0.03 6.86
CA CYS A 107 -7.79 -1.06 7.46
C CYS A 107 -6.34 -1.03 6.96
N ASP A 108 -6.13 -0.79 5.67
CA ASP A 108 -4.79 -0.74 5.08
C ASP A 108 -4.01 0.50 5.55
N ALA A 109 -4.65 1.68 5.68
CA ALA A 109 -4.04 2.85 6.32
C ALA A 109 -3.64 2.55 7.79
N THR A 110 -4.50 1.85 8.53
CA THR A 110 -4.22 1.45 9.91
C THR A 110 -3.02 0.51 10.00
N LYS A 111 -2.94 -0.49 9.12
CA LYS A 111 -1.77 -1.40 9.03
C LYS A 111 -0.48 -0.61 8.72
N ALA A 112 -0.53 0.35 7.81
CA ALA A 112 0.62 1.18 7.47
C ALA A 112 1.13 1.95 8.71
N MET A 113 0.22 2.53 9.49
CA MET A 113 0.58 3.22 10.73
C MET A 113 1.15 2.29 11.80
N LYS A 114 0.60 1.07 11.95
CA LYS A 114 1.17 0.05 12.85
C LYS A 114 2.60 -0.33 12.45
N LEU A 115 2.83 -0.56 11.15
CA LEU A 115 4.16 -0.89 10.61
C LEU A 115 5.16 0.27 10.77
N PHE A 116 4.71 1.51 10.60
CA PHE A 116 5.54 2.69 10.86
C PHE A 116 5.94 2.78 12.33
N ARG A 117 4.97 2.63 13.24
CA ARG A 117 5.23 2.67 14.69
C ARG A 117 6.21 1.57 15.10
N LEU A 118 5.97 0.34 14.68
CA LEU A 118 6.87 -0.79 14.97
C LEU A 118 8.30 -0.51 14.48
N HIS A 119 8.45 0.07 13.29
CA HIS A 119 9.77 0.43 12.80
C HIS A 119 10.45 1.44 13.72
N ARG A 120 9.74 2.49 14.16
CA ARG A 120 10.29 3.50 15.07
C ARG A 120 10.65 2.92 16.44
N GLU A 121 9.82 2.01 16.97
CA GLU A 121 10.08 1.33 18.23
C GLU A 121 11.35 0.46 18.15
N LEU A 122 11.49 -0.37 17.12
CA LEU A 122 12.66 -1.24 16.95
C LEU A 122 13.95 -0.46 16.65
N ASP A 123 13.84 0.65 15.92
CA ASP A 123 14.95 1.55 15.64
C ASP A 123 15.42 2.26 16.93
N ALA A 124 14.48 2.73 17.75
CA ALA A 124 14.78 3.37 19.03
C ALA A 124 15.33 2.40 20.09
N GLN A 125 14.92 1.12 20.05
CA GLN A 125 15.52 0.08 20.89
C GLN A 125 17.00 -0.15 20.58
N GLY A 126 17.44 0.14 19.35
CA GLY A 126 18.82 -0.03 18.92
C GLY A 126 19.26 -1.49 18.83
N GLY A 127 20.58 -1.67 18.72
CA GLY A 127 21.19 -2.99 18.50
C GLY A 127 20.69 -3.64 17.21
N ASP A 128 20.40 -4.94 17.27
CA ASP A 128 20.04 -5.75 16.09
C ASP A 128 18.53 -5.95 15.90
N ALA A 129 17.67 -5.33 16.71
CA ALA A 129 16.24 -5.62 16.73
C ALA A 129 15.58 -5.35 15.36
N LEU A 130 15.80 -4.16 14.79
CA LEU A 130 15.30 -3.80 13.47
C LEU A 130 15.91 -4.68 12.36
N ALA A 131 17.20 -5.00 12.45
CA ALA A 131 17.88 -5.84 11.48
C ALA A 131 17.31 -7.28 11.47
N LYS A 132 17.05 -7.85 12.65
CA LYS A 132 16.42 -9.17 12.81
C LYS A 132 15.00 -9.20 12.23
N ALA A 133 14.20 -8.17 12.52
CA ALA A 133 12.85 -8.05 11.98
C ALA A 133 12.85 -7.95 10.44
N LYS A 134 13.75 -7.11 9.89
CA LYS A 134 13.98 -7.04 8.44
C LYS A 134 14.39 -8.38 7.86
N GLN A 135 15.28 -9.10 8.53
CA GLN A 135 15.74 -10.38 8.02
C GLN A 135 14.64 -11.46 8.02
N ALA A 136 13.71 -11.44 8.98
CA ALA A 136 12.56 -12.34 9.00
C ALA A 136 11.70 -12.23 7.72
N LEU A 137 11.61 -11.03 7.12
CA LEU A 137 10.85 -10.80 5.88
C LEU A 137 11.35 -11.64 4.71
N LEU A 138 12.66 -11.93 4.66
CA LEU A 138 13.27 -12.73 3.58
C LEU A 138 13.03 -14.23 3.72
N TYR A 139 12.79 -14.73 4.93
CA TYR A 139 12.61 -16.16 5.18
C TYR A 139 11.17 -16.63 5.00
N VAL A 140 10.20 -15.74 5.15
CA VAL A 140 8.79 -16.09 4.94
C VAL A 140 8.45 -15.99 3.46
N PRO A 141 7.87 -17.03 2.83
CA PRO A 141 7.45 -16.97 1.44
C PRO A 141 6.38 -15.90 1.20
N VAL A 142 6.57 -15.11 0.14
CA VAL A 142 5.58 -14.12 -0.30
C VAL A 142 4.53 -14.80 -1.17
N GLY A 143 3.26 -14.65 -0.82
CA GLY A 143 2.15 -15.10 -1.66
C GLY A 143 2.06 -14.33 -2.98
N PRO A 144 1.51 -14.92 -4.05
CA PRO A 144 1.33 -14.19 -5.31
C PRO A 144 0.28 -13.09 -5.13
N SER A 145 0.61 -11.87 -5.58
CA SER A 145 -0.32 -10.73 -5.60
C SER A 145 -1.48 -10.98 -6.57
N PHE A 146 -2.56 -10.21 -6.41
CA PHE A 146 -3.73 -10.30 -7.31
C PHE A 146 -3.33 -10.16 -8.79
N ALA A 147 -2.55 -9.14 -9.15
CA ALA A 147 -2.08 -8.93 -10.53
C ALA A 147 -1.15 -10.05 -11.04
N ARG A 148 -0.49 -10.80 -10.15
CA ARG A 148 0.31 -11.97 -10.53
C ARG A 148 -0.57 -13.20 -10.77
N ARG A 149 -1.65 -13.36 -10.00
CA ARG A 149 -2.64 -14.43 -10.19
C ARG A 149 -3.52 -14.18 -11.41
N TYR A 150 -3.87 -12.92 -11.64
CA TYR A 150 -4.76 -12.46 -12.70
C TYR A 150 -4.05 -11.36 -13.51
N PRO A 151 -3.17 -11.68 -14.47
CA PRO A 151 -2.50 -10.69 -15.32
C PRO A 151 -3.45 -9.80 -16.15
N THR A 152 -4.63 -10.34 -16.43
CA THR A 152 -5.77 -9.64 -17.03
C THR A 152 -7.00 -9.96 -16.19
N PHE A 153 -7.86 -8.97 -15.94
CA PHE A 153 -9.09 -9.16 -15.18
C PHE A 153 -10.18 -8.28 -15.79
N GLU A 154 -11.39 -8.79 -16.01
CA GLU A 154 -12.51 -8.01 -16.61
C GLU A 154 -12.13 -7.21 -17.87
N GLY A 155 -11.29 -7.80 -18.74
CA GLY A 155 -10.83 -7.15 -19.96
C GLY A 155 -9.77 -6.06 -19.76
N VAL A 156 -9.36 -5.76 -18.52
CA VAL A 156 -8.30 -4.79 -18.21
C VAL A 156 -6.95 -5.47 -17.93
N CYS A 157 -5.89 -4.81 -18.39
CA CYS A 157 -4.49 -5.17 -18.19
C CYS A 157 -4.07 -4.82 -16.75
N MET A 158 -3.57 -5.77 -15.95
CA MET A 158 -3.18 -5.52 -14.56
C MET A 158 -1.74 -4.97 -14.42
N GLY A 159 -1.13 -4.51 -15.52
CA GLY A 159 0.13 -3.75 -15.51
C GLY A 159 1.39 -4.51 -15.05
N ASN A 160 1.32 -5.83 -14.89
CA ASN A 160 2.51 -6.61 -14.51
C ASN A 160 3.48 -6.68 -15.70
N LYS A 161 4.63 -6.00 -15.64
CA LYS A 161 5.61 -5.82 -16.73
C LYS A 161 5.91 -7.08 -17.56
N LYS A 162 5.97 -8.26 -16.94
CA LYS A 162 6.28 -9.52 -17.66
C LYS A 162 5.11 -10.07 -18.47
N THR A 163 3.89 -9.69 -18.10
CA THR A 163 2.63 -10.18 -18.68
C THR A 163 1.76 -9.02 -19.17
N CYS A 164 2.36 -7.84 -19.30
CA CYS A 164 1.70 -6.61 -19.68
C CYS A 164 1.31 -6.70 -21.15
N ARG A 165 0.06 -6.37 -21.46
CA ARG A 165 -0.44 -6.27 -22.84
C ARG A 165 -0.71 -4.82 -23.26
N CYS A 166 -0.54 -3.91 -22.31
CA CYS A 166 -0.58 -2.49 -22.52
C CYS A 166 0.87 -2.07 -22.88
N GLY A 167 1.05 -1.64 -24.14
CA GLY A 167 2.35 -1.47 -24.80
C GLY A 167 3.33 -0.55 -24.09
#